data_AF-A0ABD5U9U0-F1
#
_entry.id   AF-A0ABD5U9U0-F1
#
_cell.length_a   1.000
_cell.length_b   1.000
_cell.length_c   1.000
_cell.angle_alpha   90.00
_cell.angle_beta   90.00
_cell.angle_gamma   90.00
#
_symmetry.space_group_name_H-M   'P 1'
#
loop_
_entity.id
_entity.type
_entity.pdbx_description
1 polymer ?
#
loop_
_entity_poly.entity_id
_entity_poly.type
_entity_poly.pdbx_seq_one_letter_code
_entity_poly.pdbx_strand_id
1 'polypeptide(L)'
;MNKKTEELRDIFIDVTEGETVTEKQEAARGSLSEDRGRIEARIDELVARMREQFEFRTDLADDDLLTVIYGFFDGESDAALAERLDADRETVVRARHDLHLLRERETDAPFELQRLRELLNEDRPVTEVAAELDVAESTVRKYRAVVETQTRRRSVNDRFHSEFEELLTDADLAGHTEEVQEDGLDEATDGMETDVSF
;
A
#
# COMPACT_ATOMS: atom_id res chain seq x y z
N MET A 1 70.60 8.55 -34.92
CA MET A 1 69.83 7.89 -33.84
C MET A 1 70.23 8.58 -32.55
N ASN A 2 69.39 9.48 -32.05
CA ASN A 2 69.70 10.31 -30.87
C ASN A 2 68.76 9.93 -29.73
N LYS A 3 69.40 9.51 -28.63
CA LYS A 3 69.14 9.81 -27.20
C LYS A 3 67.69 10.07 -26.76
N LYS A 4 67.31 9.39 -25.65
CA LYS A 4 66.13 9.54 -24.77
C LYS A 4 64.99 8.56 -25.08
N THR A 5 65.07 7.30 -24.68
CA THR A 5 64.68 6.84 -23.33
C THR A 5 64.80 7.88 -22.24
N GLU A 6 63.73 8.63 -22.03
CA GLU A 6 63.37 9.34 -20.79
C GLU A 6 61.95 9.89 -21.01
N GLU A 7 61.04 9.55 -20.09
CA GLU A 7 59.79 10.29 -19.80
C GLU A 7 58.67 10.11 -20.85
N LEU A 8 57.77 9.12 -20.77
CA LEU A 8 56.58 9.11 -19.88
C LEU A 8 56.22 10.47 -19.26
N ARG A 9 54.99 10.91 -19.56
CA ARG A 9 54.32 12.16 -19.17
C ARG A 9 54.56 13.28 -20.17
N ASP A 10 53.61 13.50 -21.06
CA ASP A 10 52.72 14.66 -20.91
C ASP A 10 51.70 14.71 -22.05
N ILE A 11 50.51 15.19 -21.71
CA ILE A 11 49.52 15.77 -22.63
C ILE A 11 48.64 14.75 -23.37
N PHE A 12 47.95 13.90 -22.61
CA PHE A 12 46.52 13.69 -22.85
C PHE A 12 45.76 14.75 -22.03
N ILE A 13 46.04 16.01 -22.35
CA ILE A 13 45.24 17.17 -21.94
C ILE A 13 44.21 17.33 -23.04
N ASP A 14 43.02 16.80 -22.78
CA ASP A 14 41.78 17.37 -23.29
C ASP A 14 40.81 17.32 -22.10
N VAL A 15 41.02 18.30 -21.21
CA VAL A 15 40.30 18.48 -19.95
C VAL A 15 39.51 19.77 -20.08
N THR A 16 38.20 19.63 -19.91
CA THR A 16 37.21 20.61 -19.42
C THR A 16 36.83 21.80 -20.31
N GLU A 17 35.82 21.57 -21.16
CA GLU A 17 34.64 22.45 -21.24
C GLU A 17 33.39 21.57 -21.32
N GLY A 18 33.12 20.88 -20.21
CA GLY A 18 31.78 20.39 -19.91
C GLY A 18 31.41 21.04 -18.60
N GLU A 19 30.66 22.15 -18.66
CA GLU A 19 29.92 22.64 -17.50
C GLU A 19 29.04 21.49 -17.01
N THR A 20 29.53 20.78 -16.00
CA THR A 20 28.71 19.86 -15.22
C THR A 20 27.69 20.73 -14.49
N VAL A 21 26.52 20.87 -15.10
CA VAL A 21 25.30 21.30 -14.43
C VAL A 21 24.92 20.17 -13.49
N THR A 22 25.59 20.10 -12.35
CA THR A 22 25.02 19.45 -11.18
C THR A 22 24.16 20.51 -10.51
N GLU A 23 22.92 20.64 -10.97
CA GLU A 23 21.89 21.21 -10.12
C GLU A 23 21.86 20.35 -8.87
N LYS A 24 22.36 20.93 -7.78
CA LYS A 24 22.28 20.38 -6.44
C LYS A 24 20.80 20.32 -6.12
N GLN A 25 20.19 19.14 -6.33
CA GLN A 25 18.86 18.85 -5.81
C GLN A 25 18.98 18.89 -4.28
N GLU A 26 18.68 20.04 -3.71
CA GLU A 26 18.37 20.13 -2.29
C GLU A 26 17.00 19.46 -2.15
N ALA A 27 16.98 18.24 -1.60
CA ALA A 27 15.77 17.60 -1.14
C ALA A 27 15.19 18.49 -0.05
N ALA A 28 14.31 19.40 -0.45
CA ALA A 28 13.58 20.25 0.46
C ALA A 28 12.73 19.34 1.33
N ARG A 29 12.82 19.54 2.65
CA ARG A 29 12.06 18.89 3.73
C ARG A 29 10.53 18.84 3.54
N GLY A 30 10.01 19.39 2.44
CA GLY A 30 8.60 19.37 2.03
C GLY A 30 8.26 18.35 0.93
N SER A 31 9.21 17.69 0.25
CA SER A 31 8.86 16.80 -0.88
C SER A 31 8.07 15.56 -0.45
N LEU A 32 8.32 15.03 0.75
CA LEU A 32 7.75 13.78 1.25
C LEU A 32 6.35 13.95 1.86
N SER A 33 6.08 15.08 2.53
CA SER A 33 4.71 15.45 2.92
C SER A 33 3.85 15.75 1.68
N GLU A 34 4.45 16.31 0.63
CA GLU A 34 3.80 16.43 -0.67
C GLU A 34 3.61 15.07 -1.36
N ASP A 35 4.52 14.09 -1.19
CA ASP A 35 4.34 12.72 -1.67
C ASP A 35 3.16 12.03 -0.98
N ARG A 36 3.06 12.12 0.35
CA ARG A 36 1.93 11.55 1.10
C ARG A 36 0.60 12.16 0.66
N GLY A 37 0.50 13.48 0.57
CA GLY A 37 -0.71 14.15 0.09
C GLY A 37 -1.07 13.81 -1.36
N ARG A 38 -0.08 13.59 -2.23
CA ARG A 38 -0.31 13.11 -3.61
C ARG A 38 -0.84 11.66 -3.63
N ILE A 39 -0.32 10.80 -2.78
CA ILE A 39 -0.76 9.40 -2.68
C ILE A 39 -2.19 9.34 -2.13
N GLU A 40 -2.49 10.10 -1.08
CA GLU A 40 -3.85 10.22 -0.53
C GLU A 40 -4.85 10.70 -1.60
N ALA A 41 -4.52 11.74 -2.37
CA ALA A 41 -5.37 12.20 -3.46
C ALA A 41 -5.59 11.12 -4.54
N ARG A 42 -4.57 10.32 -4.86
CA ARG A 42 -4.69 9.22 -5.83
C ARG A 42 -5.50 8.04 -5.28
N ILE A 43 -5.43 7.79 -3.97
CA ILE A 43 -6.30 6.84 -3.26
C ILE A 43 -7.76 7.32 -3.33
N ASP A 44 -8.02 8.61 -3.08
CA ASP A 44 -9.37 9.18 -3.17
C ASP A 44 -9.96 9.05 -4.57
N GLU A 45 -9.16 9.34 -5.60
CA GLU A 45 -9.56 9.13 -7.00
C GLU A 45 -9.87 7.65 -7.31
N LEU A 46 -9.09 6.72 -6.72
CA LEU A 46 -9.31 5.29 -6.86
C LEU A 46 -10.61 4.86 -6.17
N VAL A 47 -10.87 5.34 -4.96
CA VAL A 47 -12.12 5.09 -4.21
C VAL A 47 -13.33 5.69 -4.93
N ALA A 48 -13.21 6.90 -5.48
CA ALA A 48 -14.27 7.52 -6.27
C ALA A 48 -14.64 6.65 -7.49
N ARG A 49 -13.64 6.16 -8.24
CA ARG A 49 -13.87 5.19 -9.34
C ARG A 49 -14.52 3.91 -8.86
N MET A 50 -14.16 3.40 -7.68
CA MET A 50 -14.83 2.23 -7.10
C MET A 50 -16.30 2.52 -6.83
N ARG A 51 -16.65 3.67 -6.26
CA ARG A 51 -18.04 4.09 -5.99
C ARG A 51 -18.85 4.32 -7.27
N GLU A 52 -18.21 4.76 -8.35
CA GLU A 52 -18.85 4.87 -9.67
C GLU A 52 -19.20 3.50 -10.26
N GLN A 53 -18.34 2.50 -10.06
CA GLN A 53 -18.50 1.17 -10.65
C GLN A 53 -19.27 0.19 -9.76
N PHE A 54 -19.23 0.37 -8.44
CA PHE A 54 -19.81 -0.53 -7.46
C PHE A 54 -20.56 0.22 -6.37
N GLU A 55 -21.67 -0.36 -5.92
CA GLU A 55 -22.38 0.13 -4.75
C GLU A 55 -21.60 -0.17 -3.47
N PHE A 56 -21.33 0.88 -2.69
CA PHE A 56 -20.77 0.81 -1.35
C PHE A 56 -21.93 0.69 -0.35
N ARG A 57 -21.81 -0.26 0.56
CA ARG A 57 -22.75 -0.51 1.66
C ARG A 57 -22.31 0.18 2.95
N THR A 58 -21.05 0.59 3.03
CA THR A 58 -20.53 1.40 4.12
C THR A 58 -20.95 2.87 3.97
N ASP A 59 -21.27 3.49 5.10
CA ASP A 59 -21.56 4.93 5.21
C ASP A 59 -20.35 5.75 5.65
N LEU A 60 -19.17 5.12 5.77
CA LEU A 60 -17.93 5.82 6.11
C LEU A 60 -17.58 6.87 5.05
N ALA A 61 -17.11 8.02 5.53
CA ALA A 61 -16.61 9.11 4.71
C ALA A 61 -15.28 8.71 4.04
N ASP A 62 -14.89 9.42 2.99
CA ASP A 62 -13.69 9.06 2.23
C ASP A 62 -12.40 9.16 3.06
N ASP A 63 -12.29 10.14 3.97
CA ASP A 63 -11.19 10.23 4.96
C ASP A 63 -11.11 9.00 5.89
N ASP A 64 -12.27 8.45 6.28
CA ASP A 64 -12.35 7.24 7.09
C ASP A 64 -11.99 6.01 6.27
N LEU A 65 -12.39 5.96 4.99
CA LEU A 65 -12.00 4.88 4.08
C LEU A 65 -10.49 4.88 3.85
N LEU A 66 -9.87 6.05 3.72
CA LEU A 66 -8.42 6.20 3.63
C LEU A 66 -7.74 5.62 4.88
N THR A 67 -8.29 5.93 6.07
CA THR A 67 -7.83 5.35 7.34
C THR A 67 -7.97 3.82 7.39
N VAL A 68 -9.04 3.26 6.80
CA VAL A 68 -9.22 1.80 6.68
C VAL A 68 -8.21 1.20 5.71
N ILE A 69 -7.91 1.86 4.60
CA ILE A 69 -6.97 1.39 3.58
C ILE A 69 -5.56 1.32 4.18
N TYR A 70 -5.02 2.42 4.71
CA TYR A 70 -3.69 2.42 5.33
C TYR A 70 -3.57 1.36 6.41
N GLY A 71 -4.49 1.38 7.38
CA GLY A 71 -4.41 0.43 8.47
C GLY A 71 -4.63 -1.03 8.04
N PHE A 72 -5.32 -1.31 6.94
CA PHE A 72 -5.37 -2.67 6.40
C PHE A 72 -4.00 -3.14 5.89
N PHE A 73 -3.29 -2.30 5.13
CA PHE A 73 -1.96 -2.62 4.60
C PHE A 73 -0.88 -2.63 5.70
N ASP A 74 -1.04 -1.81 6.74
CA ASP A 74 -0.22 -1.84 7.97
C ASP A 74 -0.51 -3.07 8.85
N GLY A 75 -1.47 -3.91 8.47
CA GLY A 75 -1.83 -5.13 9.21
C GLY A 75 -2.65 -4.86 10.48
N GLU A 76 -3.20 -3.67 10.66
CA GLU A 76 -4.09 -3.34 11.78
C GLU A 76 -5.34 -4.22 11.77
N SER A 77 -5.86 -4.53 12.96
CA SER A 77 -7.07 -5.33 13.12
C SER A 77 -8.34 -4.50 12.89
N ASP A 78 -9.44 -5.15 12.50
CA ASP A 78 -10.75 -4.47 12.37
C ASP A 78 -11.22 -3.83 13.69
N ALA A 79 -10.79 -4.36 14.83
CA ALA A 79 -11.14 -3.81 16.13
C ALA A 79 -10.37 -2.52 16.43
N ALA A 80 -9.08 -2.46 16.07
CA ALA A 80 -8.27 -1.26 16.24
C ALA A 80 -8.75 -0.12 15.33
N LEU A 81 -9.06 -0.46 14.07
CA LEU A 81 -9.64 0.51 13.12
C LEU A 81 -11.01 1.02 13.58
N ALA A 82 -11.84 0.13 14.12
CA ALA A 82 -13.15 0.50 14.66
C ALA A 82 -13.03 1.48 15.83
N GLU A 83 -12.10 1.22 16.76
CA GLU A 83 -11.81 2.13 17.86
C GLU A 83 -11.28 3.49 17.38
N ARG A 84 -10.36 3.49 16.40
CA ARG A 84 -9.79 4.71 15.83
C ARG A 84 -10.84 5.58 15.12
N LEU A 85 -11.80 4.95 14.46
CA LEU A 85 -12.86 5.60 13.68
C LEU A 85 -14.13 5.90 14.49
N ASP A 86 -14.15 5.58 15.80
CA ASP A 86 -15.37 5.64 16.63
C ASP A 86 -16.58 4.94 15.96
N ALA A 87 -16.32 3.77 15.37
CA ALA A 87 -17.29 3.00 14.59
C ALA A 87 -17.39 1.55 15.08
N ASP A 88 -18.45 0.84 14.70
CA ASP A 88 -18.56 -0.59 14.95
C ASP A 88 -17.62 -1.40 14.06
N ARG A 89 -17.07 -2.50 14.61
CA ARG A 89 -16.23 -3.45 13.86
C ARG A 89 -16.90 -3.96 12.58
N GLU A 90 -18.22 -4.15 12.59
CA GLU A 90 -18.94 -4.61 11.40
C GLU A 90 -18.92 -3.56 10.28
N THR A 91 -18.97 -2.28 10.61
CA THR A 91 -18.85 -1.17 9.65
C THR A 91 -17.48 -1.18 8.99
N VAL A 92 -16.40 -1.39 9.75
CA VAL A 92 -15.04 -1.52 9.20
C VAL A 92 -14.93 -2.73 8.27
N VAL A 93 -15.44 -3.90 8.68
CA VAL A 93 -15.43 -5.11 7.82
C VAL A 93 -16.19 -4.85 6.52
N ARG A 94 -17.36 -4.20 6.60
CA ARG A 94 -18.16 -3.83 5.42
C ARG A 94 -17.40 -2.88 4.51
N ALA A 95 -16.80 -1.83 5.07
CA ALA A 95 -15.98 -0.88 4.33
C ALA A 95 -14.82 -1.57 3.61
N ARG A 96 -14.09 -2.45 4.29
CA ARG A 96 -13.04 -3.25 3.66
C ARG A 96 -13.56 -4.10 2.50
N HIS A 97 -14.70 -4.76 2.67
CA HIS A 97 -15.30 -5.61 1.64
C HIS A 97 -15.74 -4.79 0.41
N ASP A 98 -16.24 -3.57 0.63
CA ASP A 98 -16.59 -2.63 -0.44
C ASP A 98 -15.35 -2.09 -1.16
N LEU A 99 -14.25 -1.86 -0.41
CA LEU A 99 -12.91 -1.54 -0.92
C LEU A 99 -12.15 -2.75 -1.51
N HIS A 100 -12.79 -3.92 -1.58
CA HIS A 100 -12.18 -5.16 -2.09
C HIS A 100 -11.00 -5.71 -1.26
N LEU A 101 -10.86 -5.27 -0.02
CA LEU A 101 -9.80 -5.67 0.91
C LEU A 101 -10.25 -6.87 1.75
N LEU A 102 -9.90 -8.08 1.31
CA LEU A 102 -10.14 -9.32 2.04
C LEU A 102 -8.84 -9.79 2.70
N ARG A 103 -8.90 -10.16 3.98
CA ARG A 103 -7.81 -10.87 4.66
C ARG A 103 -7.85 -12.35 4.33
N GLU A 104 -6.69 -13.00 4.36
CA GLU A 104 -6.56 -14.45 4.08
C GLU A 104 -7.48 -15.31 4.94
N ARG A 105 -7.57 -15.01 6.24
CA ARG A 105 -8.47 -15.71 7.19
C ARG A 105 -9.96 -15.62 6.81
N GLU A 106 -10.36 -14.67 5.97
CA GLU A 106 -11.76 -14.51 5.56
C GLU A 106 -12.15 -15.45 4.43
N THR A 107 -11.17 -15.99 3.69
CA THR A 107 -11.39 -16.95 2.60
C THR A 107 -11.22 -18.40 3.05
N ASP A 108 -10.78 -18.64 4.28
CA ASP A 108 -10.69 -19.95 4.92
C ASP A 108 -12.09 -20.42 5.37
N ALA A 109 -12.83 -21.00 4.42
CA ALA A 109 -14.19 -21.52 4.63
C ALA A 109 -14.18 -23.03 4.92
N PRO A 110 -15.14 -23.54 5.72
CA PRO A 110 -15.28 -24.99 5.93
C PRO A 110 -15.84 -25.75 4.71
N PHE A 111 -16.02 -25.07 3.58
CA PHE A 111 -16.54 -25.61 2.31
C PHE A 111 -15.89 -24.88 1.13
N GLU A 112 -16.08 -25.39 -0.08
CA GLU A 112 -15.59 -24.74 -1.30
C GLU A 112 -16.36 -23.45 -1.60
N LEU A 113 -15.66 -22.30 -1.58
CA LEU A 113 -16.28 -21.00 -1.91
C LEU A 113 -16.88 -20.95 -3.33
N GLN A 114 -16.31 -21.73 -4.26
CA GLN A 114 -16.86 -21.87 -5.61
C GLN A 114 -18.25 -22.54 -5.58
N ARG A 115 -18.47 -23.53 -4.71
CA ARG A 115 -19.80 -24.11 -4.51
C ARG A 115 -20.78 -23.07 -4.00
N LEU A 116 -20.41 -22.32 -2.95
CA LEU A 116 -21.28 -21.26 -2.45
C LEU A 116 -21.62 -20.24 -3.55
N ARG A 117 -20.65 -19.84 -4.37
CA ARG A 117 -20.89 -18.93 -5.51
C ARG A 117 -21.95 -19.46 -6.48
N GLU A 118 -21.89 -20.75 -6.83
CA GLU A 118 -22.89 -21.37 -7.72
C GLU A 118 -24.28 -21.35 -7.08
N LEU A 119 -24.38 -21.71 -5.80
CA LEU A 119 -25.63 -21.70 -5.03
C LEU A 119 -26.25 -20.30 -4.97
N LEU A 120 -25.43 -19.25 -4.83
CA LEU A 120 -25.89 -17.87 -4.81
C LEU A 120 -26.45 -17.40 -6.16
N ASN A 121 -25.92 -17.90 -7.28
CA ASN A 121 -26.42 -17.56 -8.62
C ASN A 121 -27.75 -18.26 -8.96
N GLU A 122 -28.10 -19.31 -8.21
CA GLU A 122 -29.37 -20.03 -8.34
C GLU A 122 -30.51 -19.39 -7.51
N ASP A 123 -30.26 -18.24 -6.87
CA ASP A 123 -31.20 -17.49 -6.01
C ASP A 123 -31.88 -18.36 -4.93
N ARG A 124 -31.16 -19.38 -4.44
CA ARG A 124 -31.69 -20.29 -3.42
C ARG A 124 -31.75 -19.63 -2.04
N PRO A 125 -32.77 -19.97 -1.22
CA PRO A 125 -32.88 -19.43 0.13
C PRO A 125 -31.70 -19.89 0.99
N VAL A 126 -31.26 -19.01 1.91
CA VAL A 126 -30.09 -19.25 2.77
C VAL A 126 -30.19 -20.57 3.54
N THR A 127 -31.40 -20.97 3.93
CA THR A 127 -31.69 -22.24 4.60
C THR A 127 -31.33 -23.46 3.76
N GLU A 128 -31.65 -23.46 2.46
CA GLU A 128 -31.32 -24.56 1.54
C GLU A 128 -29.82 -24.59 1.25
N VAL A 129 -29.21 -23.42 1.04
CA VAL A 129 -27.76 -23.29 0.85
C VAL A 129 -27.00 -23.82 2.07
N ALA A 130 -27.47 -23.49 3.28
CA ALA A 130 -26.88 -23.96 4.53
C ALA A 130 -26.99 -25.48 4.69
N ALA A 131 -28.15 -26.06 4.37
CA ALA A 131 -28.37 -27.50 4.40
C ALA A 131 -27.49 -28.24 3.38
N GLU A 132 -27.31 -27.69 2.18
CA GLU A 132 -26.46 -28.30 1.16
C GLU A 132 -24.98 -28.27 1.50
N LEU A 133 -24.51 -27.15 2.09
CA LEU A 133 -23.13 -26.98 2.52
C LEU A 133 -22.83 -27.61 3.89
N ASP A 134 -23.82 -28.21 4.56
CA ASP A 134 -23.73 -28.76 5.91
C ASP A 134 -23.16 -27.76 6.95
N VAL A 135 -23.68 -26.52 6.92
CA VAL A 135 -23.27 -25.44 7.84
C VAL A 135 -24.48 -24.68 8.39
N ALA A 136 -24.24 -23.84 9.40
CA ALA A 136 -25.26 -22.92 9.89
C ALA A 136 -25.55 -21.80 8.87
N GLU A 137 -26.79 -21.29 8.86
CA GLU A 137 -27.17 -20.13 8.04
C GLU A 137 -26.30 -18.89 8.30
N SER A 138 -25.84 -18.69 9.55
CA SER A 138 -24.93 -17.61 9.90
C SER A 138 -23.58 -17.73 9.17
N THR A 139 -23.09 -18.95 8.98
CA THR A 139 -21.88 -19.23 8.18
C THR A 139 -22.11 -18.85 6.72
N VAL A 140 -23.25 -19.24 6.13
CA VAL A 140 -23.61 -18.85 4.76
C VAL A 140 -23.67 -17.34 4.60
N ARG A 141 -24.32 -16.62 5.53
CA ARG A 141 -24.42 -15.15 5.48
C ARG A 141 -23.03 -14.50 5.57
N LYS A 142 -22.15 -15.00 6.46
CA LYS A 142 -20.77 -14.53 6.58
C LYS A 142 -20.00 -14.67 5.26
N TYR A 143 -20.01 -15.85 4.65
CA TYR A 143 -19.24 -16.11 3.43
C TYR A 143 -19.91 -15.58 2.16
N ARG A 144 -21.21 -15.25 2.19
CA ARG A 144 -21.89 -14.55 1.09
C ARG A 144 -21.17 -13.23 0.78
N ALA A 145 -20.91 -12.41 1.79
CA ALA A 145 -20.20 -11.14 1.61
C ALA A 145 -18.79 -11.35 1.01
N VAL A 146 -18.08 -12.38 1.48
CA VAL A 146 -16.75 -12.75 0.95
C VAL A 146 -16.81 -13.16 -0.52
N VAL A 147 -17.78 -13.99 -0.91
CA VAL A 147 -17.97 -14.43 -2.30
C VAL A 147 -18.39 -13.27 -3.20
N GLU A 148 -19.25 -12.37 -2.73
CA GLU A 148 -19.61 -11.14 -3.43
C GLU A 148 -18.39 -10.27 -3.68
N THR A 149 -17.56 -10.02 -2.66
CA THR A 149 -16.31 -9.26 -2.82
C THR A 149 -15.34 -9.96 -3.78
N GLN A 150 -15.14 -11.28 -3.70
CA GLN A 150 -14.33 -12.01 -4.68
C GLN A 150 -14.90 -11.94 -6.10
N THR A 151 -16.23 -11.84 -6.25
CA THR A 151 -16.87 -11.66 -7.55
C THR A 151 -16.52 -10.30 -8.14
N ARG A 152 -16.64 -9.25 -7.35
CA ARG A 152 -16.32 -7.88 -7.76
C ARG A 152 -14.84 -7.72 -8.05
N ARG A 153 -13.95 -8.28 -7.21
CA ARG A 153 -12.50 -8.35 -7.49
C ARG A 153 -12.20 -9.00 -8.83
N ARG A 154 -12.77 -10.18 -9.08
CA ARG A 154 -12.56 -10.93 -10.34
C ARG A 154 -13.08 -10.20 -11.56
N SER A 155 -14.19 -9.47 -11.47
CA SER A 155 -14.75 -8.76 -12.63
C SER A 155 -13.85 -7.62 -13.13
N VAL A 156 -12.94 -7.13 -12.27
CA VAL A 156 -11.93 -6.12 -12.61
C VAL A 156 -10.51 -6.68 -12.64
N ASN A 157 -10.34 -7.99 -12.64
CA ASN A 157 -9.04 -8.67 -12.59
C ASN A 157 -8.15 -8.18 -11.43
N ASP A 158 -8.75 -7.96 -10.26
CA ASP A 158 -8.10 -7.50 -9.03
C ASP A 158 -7.51 -6.09 -9.05
N ARG A 159 -7.77 -5.33 -10.13
CA ARG A 159 -7.15 -4.03 -10.41
C ARG A 159 -7.12 -3.05 -9.24
N PHE A 160 -8.23 -2.87 -8.51
CA PHE A 160 -8.28 -1.92 -7.39
C PHE A 160 -7.35 -2.31 -6.25
N HIS A 161 -7.28 -3.60 -5.89
CA HIS A 161 -6.39 -4.06 -4.83
C HIS A 161 -4.92 -3.86 -5.23
N SER A 162 -4.57 -4.21 -6.47
CA SER A 162 -3.21 -4.01 -6.99
C SER A 162 -2.82 -2.54 -7.06
N GLU A 163 -3.74 -1.65 -7.46
CA GLU A 163 -3.48 -0.20 -7.47
C GLU A 163 -3.28 0.34 -6.04
N PHE A 164 -4.04 -0.10 -5.03
CA PHE A 164 -3.78 0.28 -3.64
C PHE A 164 -2.40 -0.22 -3.15
N GLU A 165 -2.07 -1.47 -3.45
CA GLU A 165 -0.80 -2.10 -3.07
C GLU A 165 0.40 -1.38 -3.71
N GLU A 166 0.32 -1.03 -4.99
CA GLU A 166 1.34 -0.24 -5.70
C GLU A 166 1.53 1.13 -5.04
N LEU A 167 0.43 1.85 -4.79
CA LEU A 167 0.47 3.19 -4.20
C LEU A 167 1.09 3.23 -2.81
N LEU A 168 0.78 2.23 -1.98
CA LEU A 168 1.24 2.19 -0.60
C LEU A 168 2.63 1.59 -0.46
N THR A 169 3.02 0.64 -1.32
CA THR A 169 4.41 0.15 -1.36
C THR A 169 5.37 1.27 -1.74
N ASP A 170 4.98 2.13 -2.69
CA ASP A 170 5.75 3.32 -3.06
C ASP A 170 5.85 4.33 -1.89
N ALA A 171 4.77 4.47 -1.09
CA ALA A 171 4.76 5.31 0.10
C ALA A 171 5.71 4.77 1.19
N ASP A 172 5.67 3.47 1.46
CA ASP A 172 6.52 2.81 2.46
C ASP A 172 8.00 2.93 2.08
N LEU A 173 8.33 2.71 0.79
CA LEU A 173 9.70 2.87 0.29
C LEU A 173 10.21 4.31 0.48
N ALA A 174 9.35 5.32 0.25
CA ALA A 174 9.70 6.71 0.52
C ALA A 174 9.96 6.97 2.01
N GLY A 175 9.11 6.44 2.89
CA GLY A 175 9.26 6.58 4.36
C GLY A 175 10.50 5.86 4.93
N HIS A 176 10.81 4.65 4.45
CA HIS A 176 11.99 3.89 4.93
C HIS A 176 13.32 4.56 4.57
N THR A 177 13.38 5.36 3.50
CA THR A 177 14.60 6.12 3.15
C THR A 177 14.87 7.31 4.07
N GLU A 178 13.87 7.78 4.84
CA GLU A 178 14.01 8.84 5.86
C GLU A 178 14.59 8.28 7.17
N GLU A 179 14.07 7.14 7.66
CA GLU A 179 14.53 6.54 8.92
C GLU A 179 16.02 6.16 8.85
N VAL A 180 16.49 5.70 7.69
CA VAL A 180 17.92 5.39 7.45
C VAL A 180 18.79 6.65 7.34
N GLN A 181 18.25 7.77 6.86
CA GLN A 181 19.00 9.03 6.77
C GLN A 181 19.04 9.81 8.10
N GLU A 182 18.03 9.65 8.97
CA GLU A 182 18.05 10.23 10.31
C GLU A 182 19.02 9.49 11.25
N ASP A 183 19.11 8.16 11.18
CA ASP A 183 20.04 7.38 12.03
C ASP A 183 21.52 7.43 11.54
N GLY A 184 21.74 7.73 10.25
CA GLY A 184 23.08 7.76 9.65
C GLY A 184 23.89 9.05 9.83
N LEU A 185 23.29 10.12 10.36
CA LEU A 185 23.92 11.45 10.44
C LEU A 185 24.32 11.87 11.86
N ASP A 186 23.77 11.24 12.90
CA ASP A 186 24.14 11.55 14.29
C ASP A 186 25.42 10.81 14.75
N GLU A 187 25.78 9.67 14.14
CA GLU A 187 27.00 8.92 14.53
C GLU A 187 28.29 9.41 13.83
N ALA A 188 28.18 10.29 12.82
CA ALA A 188 29.35 10.73 12.03
C ALA A 188 30.05 12.00 12.54
N THR A 189 29.53 12.68 13.57
CA THR A 189 30.09 13.95 14.05
C THR A 189 30.80 13.90 15.41
N ASP A 190 30.78 12.77 16.13
CA ASP A 190 31.36 12.65 17.48
C ASP A 190 32.79 12.07 17.49
N GLY A 191 33.70 12.62 16.67
CA GLY A 191 35.05 12.05 16.52
C GLY A 191 36.16 12.95 15.99
N MET A 192 35.99 14.28 15.95
CA MET A 192 37.03 15.21 15.46
C MET A 192 37.39 16.31 16.48
N GLU A 193 37.56 15.98 17.76
CA GLU A 193 38.43 16.77 18.66
C GLU A 193 39.82 16.12 18.69
N THR A 194 40.70 16.53 17.77
CA THR A 194 42.15 16.27 17.91
C THR A 194 42.79 17.47 18.59
N ASP A 195 43.18 17.24 19.84
CA ASP A 195 43.97 18.10 20.71
C ASP A 195 45.29 18.51 20.04
N VAL A 196 45.32 19.71 19.45
CA VAL A 196 46.55 20.32 18.91
C VAL A 196 47.22 21.13 20.02
N SER A 197 48.14 20.48 20.71
CA SER A 197 49.20 21.13 21.49
C SER A 197 50.53 20.96 20.74
N PHE A 198 51.09 22.07 20.24
CA PHE A 198 52.49 22.19 19.80
C PHE A 198 53.10 23.49 20.33
#